data_AF-A0A3A9EYH6-F1
#
_entry.id   AF-A0A3A9EYH6-F1
#
_cell.length_a   1.000
_cell.length_b   1.000
_cell.length_c   1.000
_cell.angle_alpha   90.00
_cell.angle_beta   90.00
_cell.angle_gamma   90.00
#
_symmetry.space_group_name_H-M   'P 1'
#
loop_
_entity.id
_entity.type
_entity.pdbx_description
1 polymer ?
#
loop_
_entity_poly.entity_id
_entity_poly.type
_entity_poly.pdbx_seq_one_letter_code
_entity_poly.pdbx_strand_id
1 'polypeptide(L)'
;MKNISKIKSRNITIVLLLLLAGAGFVCFRLRGGVQVRAPRNRDILPDTEVVFYRQDDERWREDYLGDSAYTMGSSGCLVSCIASAASMESGTEETPGTLNAKLSQEKIYDGEGNLQWEPLSGLDEYQVDVYGEVSGEVIDACLSQGHYPVARVRMYALGNIHYVLIVGAEDGKYLCMDPLKDGLTKLSYCGNRVYALRCVSVR
;
A
#
# COMPACT_ATOMS: atom_id res chain seq x y z
N MET A 1 12.31 -48.61 28.66
CA MET A 1 13.10 -47.39 28.35
C MET A 1 13.19 -47.03 26.86
N LYS A 2 13.32 -47.98 25.91
CA LYS A 2 13.45 -47.69 24.46
C LYS A 2 12.25 -46.97 23.80
N ASN A 3 11.03 -47.11 24.33
CA ASN A 3 9.82 -46.54 23.71
C ASN A 3 9.67 -45.03 24.00
N ILE A 4 10.11 -44.58 25.18
CA ILE A 4 10.02 -43.17 25.61
C ILE A 4 10.99 -42.29 24.83
N SER A 5 12.20 -42.78 24.53
CA SER A 5 13.19 -42.02 23.74
C SER A 5 12.77 -41.86 22.27
N LYS A 6 12.14 -42.88 21.67
CA LYS A 6 11.64 -42.83 20.29
C LYS A 6 10.45 -41.88 20.13
N ILE A 7 9.55 -41.84 21.13
CA ILE A 7 8.44 -40.88 21.18
C ILE A 7 8.96 -39.44 21.36
N LYS A 8 9.93 -39.21 22.25
CA LYS A 8 10.58 -37.89 22.41
C LYS A 8 11.27 -37.43 21.13
N SER A 9 12.03 -38.31 20.46
CA SER A 9 12.69 -38.02 19.19
C SER A 9 11.69 -37.65 18.09
N ARG A 10 10.59 -38.40 17.95
CA ARG A 10 9.52 -38.08 16.98
C ARG A 10 8.87 -36.72 17.25
N ASN A 11 8.61 -36.39 18.51
CA ASN A 11 8.02 -35.11 18.89
C ASN A 11 8.98 -33.94 18.58
N ILE A 12 10.28 -34.11 18.84
CA ILE A 12 11.31 -33.13 18.49
C ILE A 12 11.36 -32.92 16.96
N THR A 13 11.32 -33.99 16.18
CA THR A 13 11.30 -33.89 14.71
C THR A 13 10.07 -33.15 14.19
N ILE A 14 8.88 -33.42 14.74
CA ILE A 14 7.65 -32.71 14.36
C ILE A 14 7.76 -31.21 14.68
N VAL A 15 8.26 -30.86 15.88
CA VAL A 15 8.47 -29.46 16.26
C VAL A 15 9.44 -28.78 15.31
N LEU A 16 10.55 -29.42 14.95
CA LEU A 16 11.52 -28.88 13.98
C LEU A 16 10.90 -28.65 12.60
N LEU A 17 10.08 -29.59 12.10
CA LEU A 17 9.40 -29.42 10.81
C LEU A 17 8.40 -28.26 10.83
N LEU A 18 7.65 -28.09 11.92
CA LEU A 18 6.74 -26.96 12.09
C LEU A 18 7.49 -25.62 12.14
N LEU A 19 8.65 -25.57 12.83
CA LEU A 19 9.49 -24.38 12.85
C LEU A 19 10.06 -24.04 11.48
N LEU A 20 10.52 -25.05 10.72
CA LEU A 20 11.01 -24.86 9.35
C LEU A 20 9.90 -24.39 8.41
N ALA A 21 8.70 -24.97 8.51
CA ALA A 21 7.54 -24.53 7.73
C ALA A 21 7.15 -23.09 8.09
N GLY A 22 7.15 -22.74 9.37
CA GLY A 22 6.90 -21.37 9.84
C GLY A 22 7.94 -20.37 9.33
N ALA A 23 9.23 -20.70 9.45
CA ALA A 23 10.31 -19.88 8.92
C ALA A 23 10.23 -19.73 7.39
N GLY A 24 9.94 -20.82 6.68
CA GLY A 24 9.71 -20.82 5.24
C GLY A 24 8.55 -19.91 4.83
N PHE A 25 7.44 -19.96 5.56
CA PHE A 25 6.29 -19.06 5.35
C PHE A 25 6.68 -17.60 5.56
N VAL A 26 7.37 -17.26 6.67
CA VAL A 26 7.82 -15.89 6.93
C VAL A 26 8.76 -15.40 5.82
N CYS A 27 9.76 -16.19 5.43
CA CYS A 27 10.67 -15.84 4.34
C CYS A 27 9.93 -15.62 3.02
N PHE A 28 8.94 -16.46 2.71
CA PHE A 28 8.09 -16.30 1.53
C PHE A 28 7.30 -14.98 1.56
N ARG A 29 6.70 -14.64 2.70
CA ARG A 29 5.91 -13.39 2.86
C ARG A 29 6.77 -12.13 2.76
N LEU A 30 8.01 -12.19 3.24
CA LEU A 30 8.95 -11.07 3.20
C LEU A 30 9.67 -10.91 1.85
N ARG A 31 9.65 -11.95 1.00
CA ARG A 31 10.33 -11.94 -0.30
C ARG A 31 9.87 -10.78 -1.19
N GLY A 32 10.82 -10.09 -1.79
CA GLY A 32 10.58 -8.99 -2.74
C GLY A 32 10.26 -7.64 -2.09
N GLY A 33 10.11 -7.57 -0.78
CA GLY A 33 9.95 -6.28 -0.09
C GLY A 33 11.30 -5.68 0.28
N VAL A 34 11.43 -4.35 0.22
CA VAL A 34 12.60 -3.58 0.61
C VAL A 34 12.35 -2.87 1.94
N GLN A 35 13.33 -2.86 2.84
CA GLN A 35 13.28 -2.05 4.06
C GLN A 35 13.61 -0.60 3.72
N VAL A 36 12.70 0.31 4.05
CA VAL A 36 12.89 1.75 3.83
C VAL A 36 12.91 2.50 5.16
N ARG A 37 13.62 3.62 5.20
CA ARG A 37 13.67 4.50 6.38
C ARG A 37 13.72 5.94 5.89
N ALA A 38 12.96 6.79 6.56
CA ALA A 38 12.99 8.22 6.32
C ALA A 38 14.32 8.83 6.80
N PRO A 39 14.70 9.99 6.24
CA PRO A 39 15.86 10.74 6.68
C PRO A 39 15.68 11.20 8.15
N ARG A 40 16.78 11.20 8.90
CA ARG A 40 16.80 11.68 10.30
C ARG A 40 17.26 13.13 10.45
N ASN A 41 17.85 13.68 9.40
CA ASN A 41 18.48 15.00 9.39
C ASN A 41 17.60 16.08 8.75
N ARG A 42 16.41 15.71 8.26
CA ARG A 42 15.41 16.61 7.70
C ARG A 42 14.04 15.95 7.78
N ASP A 43 13.02 16.77 7.98
CA ASP A 43 11.63 16.39 7.81
C ASP A 43 11.17 16.80 6.41
N ILE A 44 10.21 16.05 5.86
CA ILE A 44 9.52 16.33 4.61
C ILE A 44 8.03 16.22 4.91
N LEU A 45 7.40 17.35 5.20
CA LEU A 45 5.98 17.40 5.58
C LEU A 45 5.14 17.84 4.38
N PRO A 46 3.87 17.41 4.30
CA PRO A 46 2.98 17.87 3.24
C PRO A 46 2.75 19.38 3.35
N ASP A 47 2.75 20.07 2.21
CA ASP A 47 2.45 21.51 2.14
C ASP A 47 0.95 21.81 2.29
N THR A 48 0.11 20.77 2.20
CA THR A 48 -1.35 20.84 2.30
C THR A 48 -1.85 20.09 3.53
N GLU A 49 -3.09 20.35 3.93
CA GLU A 49 -3.79 19.46 4.85
C GLU A 49 -3.90 18.07 4.21
N VAL A 50 -3.66 17.03 5.02
CA VAL A 50 -3.74 15.65 4.53
C VAL A 50 -5.20 15.27 4.36
N VAL A 51 -5.55 14.83 3.17
CA VAL A 51 -6.89 14.32 2.86
C VAL A 51 -6.96 12.83 3.25
N PHE A 52 -7.97 12.48 4.06
CA PHE A 52 -8.18 11.12 4.56
C PHE A 52 -9.44 10.51 3.95
N TYR A 53 -9.29 9.83 2.80
CA TYR A 53 -10.38 9.03 2.28
C TYR A 53 -10.29 7.56 2.70
N ARG A 54 -11.39 7.09 3.29
CA ARG A 54 -11.57 5.70 3.66
C ARG A 54 -12.08 4.88 2.48
N GLN A 55 -11.53 3.69 2.27
CA GLN A 55 -12.05 2.80 1.23
C GLN A 55 -13.42 2.21 1.59
N ASP A 56 -13.72 2.14 2.89
CA ASP A 56 -14.91 1.53 3.48
C ASP A 56 -15.98 2.56 3.90
N ASP A 57 -15.88 3.80 3.40
CA ASP A 57 -16.91 4.83 3.57
C ASP A 57 -18.25 4.38 2.96
N GLU A 58 -19.35 4.59 3.70
CA GLU A 58 -20.70 4.15 3.29
C GLU A 58 -21.14 4.70 1.93
N ARG A 59 -20.60 5.85 1.50
CA ARG A 59 -20.94 6.48 0.22
C ARG A 59 -20.50 5.68 -1.00
N TRP A 60 -19.43 4.90 -0.91
CA TRP A 60 -18.86 4.17 -2.05
C TRP A 60 -18.42 2.74 -1.74
N ARG A 61 -18.44 2.28 -0.48
CA ARG A 61 -17.89 0.97 -0.09
C ARG A 61 -18.50 -0.24 -0.82
N GLU A 62 -19.71 -0.09 -1.35
CA GLU A 62 -20.41 -1.12 -2.11
C GLU A 62 -20.21 -1.00 -3.64
N ASP A 63 -19.52 0.05 -4.11
CA ASP A 63 -19.23 0.23 -5.52
C ASP A 63 -18.20 -0.80 -6.00
N TYR A 64 -18.48 -1.46 -7.12
CA TYR A 64 -17.58 -2.44 -7.72
C TYR A 64 -16.34 -1.78 -8.33
N LEU A 65 -15.22 -2.49 -8.30
CA LEU A 65 -14.01 -2.11 -9.03
C LEU A 65 -14.13 -2.64 -10.47
N GLY A 66 -14.58 -1.79 -11.39
CA GLY A 66 -14.92 -2.20 -12.76
C GLY A 66 -16.01 -3.28 -12.76
N ASP A 67 -15.81 -4.31 -13.58
CA ASP A 67 -16.73 -5.46 -13.69
C ASP A 67 -16.39 -6.61 -12.73
N SER A 68 -15.46 -6.40 -11.79
CA SER A 68 -14.99 -7.45 -10.88
C SER A 68 -15.98 -7.75 -9.75
N ALA A 69 -15.75 -8.86 -9.03
CA ALA A 69 -16.52 -9.18 -7.83
C ALA A 69 -16.09 -8.37 -6.59
N TYR A 70 -15.04 -7.56 -6.69
CA TYR A 70 -14.51 -6.77 -5.58
C TYR A 70 -15.13 -5.37 -5.55
N THR A 71 -15.25 -4.82 -4.36
CA THR A 71 -15.79 -3.48 -4.11
C THR A 71 -14.73 -2.55 -3.55
N MET A 72 -15.01 -1.24 -3.55
CA MET A 72 -14.19 -0.25 -2.84
C MET A 72 -13.96 -0.64 -1.37
N GLY A 73 -15.00 -1.10 -0.67
CA GLY A 73 -14.89 -1.49 0.73
C GLY A 73 -13.95 -2.69 0.96
N SER A 74 -13.92 -3.64 0.03
CA SER A 74 -13.10 -4.85 0.15
C SER A 74 -11.68 -4.70 -0.39
N SER A 75 -11.49 -3.92 -1.47
CA SER A 75 -10.23 -3.85 -2.22
C SER A 75 -9.83 -2.43 -2.70
N GLY A 76 -10.55 -1.38 -2.32
CA GLY A 76 -10.38 0.00 -2.80
C GLY A 76 -9.20 0.80 -2.21
N CYS A 77 -8.27 0.16 -1.49
CA CYS A 77 -7.14 0.84 -0.85
C CYS A 77 -6.31 1.66 -1.83
N LEU A 78 -6.02 1.11 -3.02
CA LEU A 78 -5.24 1.79 -4.03
C LEU A 78 -5.98 3.04 -4.56
N VAL A 79 -7.26 2.89 -4.91
CA VAL A 79 -8.09 3.98 -5.43
C VAL A 79 -8.20 5.11 -4.40
N SER A 80 -8.40 4.77 -3.13
CA SER A 80 -8.50 5.76 -2.04
C SER A 80 -7.19 6.51 -1.81
N CYS A 81 -6.03 5.84 -1.98
CA CYS A 81 -4.72 6.51 -1.96
C CYS A 81 -4.58 7.50 -3.12
N ILE A 82 -4.93 7.10 -4.34
CA ILE A 82 -4.84 7.97 -5.52
C ILE A 82 -5.79 9.17 -5.39
N ALA A 83 -7.04 8.94 -4.97
CA ALA A 83 -8.03 10.00 -4.75
C ALA A 83 -7.55 11.04 -3.71
N SER A 84 -6.94 10.57 -2.63
CA SER A 84 -6.39 11.45 -1.59
C SER A 84 -5.19 12.25 -2.13
N ALA A 85 -4.28 11.60 -2.86
CA ALA A 85 -3.15 12.27 -3.50
C ALA A 85 -3.62 13.35 -4.49
N ALA A 86 -4.54 13.00 -5.39
CA ALA A 86 -5.11 13.92 -6.37
C ALA A 86 -5.82 15.11 -5.71
N SER A 87 -6.54 14.87 -4.61
CA SER A 87 -7.20 15.95 -3.85
C SER A 87 -6.20 16.90 -3.20
N MET A 88 -5.12 16.35 -2.61
CA MET A 88 -4.07 17.17 -2.00
C MET A 88 -3.30 17.98 -3.05
N GLU A 89 -2.96 17.37 -4.19
CA GLU A 89 -2.15 18.02 -5.23
C GLU A 89 -2.95 19.09 -6.01
N SER A 90 -4.22 18.83 -6.32
CA SER A 90 -5.07 19.77 -7.07
C SER A 90 -5.73 20.84 -6.20
N GLY A 91 -5.81 20.61 -4.87
CA GLY A 91 -6.62 21.42 -3.96
C GLY A 91 -8.13 21.32 -4.20
N THR A 92 -8.58 20.41 -5.07
CA THR A 92 -9.99 20.17 -5.41
C THR A 92 -10.40 18.76 -4.99
N GLU A 93 -11.64 18.58 -4.54
CA GLU A 93 -12.13 17.28 -4.09
C GLU A 93 -12.20 16.27 -5.26
N GLU A 94 -11.44 15.19 -5.17
CA GLU A 94 -11.57 13.97 -5.97
C GLU A 94 -11.82 12.80 -5.02
N THR A 95 -13.08 12.38 -4.86
CA THR A 95 -13.44 11.32 -3.92
C THR A 95 -13.09 9.93 -4.47
N PRO A 96 -12.93 8.91 -3.61
CA PRO A 96 -12.73 7.55 -4.11
C PRO A 96 -13.89 7.02 -4.95
N GLY A 97 -15.13 7.43 -4.65
CA GLY A 97 -16.30 7.04 -5.44
C GLY A 97 -16.29 7.64 -6.84
N THR A 98 -16.01 8.95 -6.96
CA THR A 98 -15.91 9.64 -8.26
C THR A 98 -14.75 9.08 -9.09
N LEU A 99 -13.59 8.89 -8.47
CA LEU A 99 -12.44 8.29 -9.13
C LEU A 99 -12.74 6.85 -9.56
N ASN A 100 -13.34 6.02 -8.71
CA ASN A 100 -13.68 4.64 -9.04
C ASN A 100 -14.65 4.55 -10.23
N ALA A 101 -15.68 5.41 -10.26
CA ALA A 101 -16.62 5.48 -11.37
C ALA A 101 -15.91 5.83 -12.69
N LYS A 102 -15.03 6.83 -12.66
CA LYS A 102 -14.21 7.22 -13.82
C LYS A 102 -13.31 6.07 -14.30
N LEU A 103 -12.54 5.46 -13.39
CA LEU A 103 -11.65 4.35 -13.73
C LEU A 103 -12.41 3.14 -14.30
N SER A 104 -13.63 2.90 -13.82
CA SER A 104 -14.50 1.85 -14.35
C SER A 104 -15.00 2.18 -15.76
N GLN A 105 -15.43 3.43 -16.00
CA GLN A 105 -15.87 3.90 -17.31
C GLN A 105 -14.76 3.81 -18.35
N GLU A 106 -13.54 4.20 -17.98
CA GLU A 106 -12.34 4.16 -18.83
C GLU A 106 -11.72 2.75 -18.93
N LYS A 107 -12.34 1.73 -18.33
CA LYS A 107 -11.88 0.33 -18.35
C LYS A 107 -10.42 0.16 -17.90
N ILE A 108 -10.04 0.90 -16.87
CA ILE A 108 -8.70 0.87 -16.30
C ILE A 108 -8.46 -0.40 -15.48
N TYR A 109 -9.52 -1.06 -15.00
CA TYR A 109 -9.42 -2.31 -14.25
C TYR A 109 -9.37 -3.54 -15.15
N ASP A 110 -8.66 -4.58 -14.71
CA ASP A 110 -8.86 -5.93 -15.25
C ASP A 110 -10.10 -6.62 -14.61
N GLY A 111 -10.43 -7.84 -15.06
CA GLY A 111 -11.57 -8.60 -14.56
C GLY A 111 -11.50 -8.98 -13.07
N GLU A 112 -10.33 -8.85 -12.44
CA GLU A 112 -10.11 -9.09 -11.02
C GLU A 112 -10.07 -7.77 -10.22
N GLY A 113 -10.42 -6.65 -10.84
CA GLY A 113 -10.46 -5.33 -10.21
C GLY A 113 -9.07 -4.73 -9.97
N ASN A 114 -8.01 -5.29 -10.57
CA ASN A 114 -6.68 -4.70 -10.46
C ASN A 114 -6.57 -3.51 -11.41
N LEU A 115 -6.16 -2.37 -10.87
CA LEU A 115 -5.82 -1.19 -11.65
C LEU A 115 -4.66 -1.48 -12.60
N GLN A 116 -4.84 -1.21 -13.88
CA GLN A 116 -3.81 -1.34 -14.90
C GLN A 116 -3.10 0.00 -15.12
N TRP A 117 -1.79 0.04 -14.86
CA TRP A 117 -1.01 1.29 -14.88
C TRP A 117 -0.84 1.89 -16.27
N GLU A 118 -0.65 1.05 -17.30
CA GLU A 118 -0.48 1.52 -18.68
C GLU A 118 -1.76 2.22 -19.19
N PRO A 119 -2.96 1.62 -19.08
CA PRO A 119 -4.21 2.35 -19.34
C PRO A 119 -4.36 3.65 -18.54
N LEU A 120 -4.05 3.64 -17.24
CA LEU A 120 -4.13 4.85 -16.41
C LEU A 120 -3.18 5.95 -16.92
N SER A 121 -1.96 5.59 -17.32
CA SER A 121 -0.97 6.53 -17.86
C SER A 121 -1.35 7.13 -19.21
N GLY A 122 -2.31 6.50 -19.92
CA GLY A 122 -2.88 7.02 -21.15
C GLY A 122 -3.94 8.10 -20.94
N LEU A 123 -4.40 8.34 -19.70
CA LEU A 123 -5.30 9.45 -19.38
C LEU A 123 -4.48 10.74 -19.25
N ASP A 124 -4.87 11.78 -19.98
CA ASP A 124 -4.11 13.05 -20.02
C ASP A 124 -4.07 13.79 -18.68
N GLU A 125 -5.00 13.47 -17.78
CA GLU A 125 -5.20 14.13 -16.49
C GLU A 125 -4.19 13.67 -15.43
N TYR A 126 -3.52 12.53 -15.64
CA TYR A 126 -2.61 11.95 -14.67
C TYR A 126 -1.21 11.74 -15.24
N GLN A 127 -0.21 12.00 -14.40
CA GLN A 127 1.13 11.45 -14.57
C GLN A 127 1.27 10.22 -13.66
N VAL A 128 1.77 9.12 -14.23
CA VAL A 128 1.90 7.84 -13.53
C VAL A 128 3.35 7.39 -13.58
N ASP A 129 4.02 7.43 -12.43
CA ASP A 129 5.39 6.95 -12.27
C ASP A 129 5.37 5.57 -11.61
N VAL A 130 5.74 4.53 -12.38
CA VAL A 130 5.90 3.16 -11.88
C VAL A 130 7.38 2.88 -11.67
N TYR A 131 7.81 2.82 -10.42
CA TYR A 131 9.22 2.63 -10.09
C TYR A 131 9.63 1.15 -10.16
N GLY A 132 10.68 0.86 -10.95
CA GLY A 132 11.27 -0.48 -11.06
C GLY A 132 12.01 -0.92 -9.80
N GLU A 133 12.39 0.02 -8.93
CA GLU A 133 13.05 -0.23 -7.66
C GLU A 133 12.38 0.56 -6.52
N VAL A 134 12.48 0.02 -5.31
CA VAL A 134 11.97 0.66 -4.09
C VAL A 134 13.15 1.15 -3.27
N SER A 135 13.22 2.44 -2.99
CA SER A 135 14.22 3.01 -2.08
C SER A 135 13.65 4.19 -1.27
N GLY A 136 14.34 4.54 -0.19
CA GLY A 136 14.03 5.76 0.55
C GLY A 136 14.29 7.02 -0.29
N GLU A 137 15.30 7.02 -1.16
CA GLU A 137 15.56 8.18 -2.03
C GLU A 137 14.41 8.45 -3.00
N VAL A 138 13.80 7.41 -3.56
CA VAL A 138 12.62 7.56 -4.44
C VAL A 138 11.46 8.15 -3.66
N ILE A 139 11.16 7.64 -2.46
CA ILE A 139 10.07 8.15 -1.62
C ILE A 139 10.31 9.62 -1.28
N ASP A 140 11.51 9.95 -0.80
CA ASP A 140 11.90 11.31 -0.44
C ASP A 140 11.83 12.26 -1.64
N ALA A 141 12.21 11.79 -2.84
CA ALA A 141 12.16 12.59 -4.06
C ALA A 141 10.72 12.90 -4.49
N CYS A 142 9.79 11.94 -4.41
CA CYS A 142 8.37 12.20 -4.65
C CYS A 142 7.85 13.27 -3.69
N LEU A 143 8.07 13.08 -2.38
CA LEU A 143 7.59 13.99 -1.35
C LEU A 143 8.18 15.39 -1.51
N SER A 144 9.46 15.51 -1.86
CA SER A 144 10.12 16.80 -2.07
C SER A 144 9.61 17.55 -3.32
N GLN A 145 8.93 16.86 -4.23
CA GLN A 145 8.28 17.45 -5.42
C GLN A 145 6.80 17.76 -5.17
N GLY A 146 6.30 17.57 -3.95
CA GLY A 146 4.88 17.74 -3.61
C GLY A 146 4.00 16.58 -4.07
N HIS A 147 4.59 15.44 -4.45
CA HIS A 147 3.86 14.25 -4.85
C HIS A 147 3.87 13.18 -3.77
N TYR A 148 2.81 12.37 -3.73
CA TYR A 148 2.57 11.42 -2.65
C TYR A 148 2.68 9.97 -3.14
N PRO A 149 3.78 9.25 -2.84
CA PRO A 149 3.96 7.92 -3.37
C PRO A 149 3.05 6.89 -2.68
N VAL A 150 2.35 6.10 -3.49
CA VAL A 150 1.54 4.96 -3.05
C VAL A 150 2.44 3.73 -2.87
N ALA A 151 2.53 3.26 -1.64
CA ALA A 151 3.33 2.11 -1.27
C ALA A 151 2.48 0.84 -1.17
N ARG A 152 2.87 -0.20 -1.92
CA ARG A 152 2.35 -1.55 -1.72
C ARG A 152 3.07 -2.19 -0.54
N VAL A 153 2.31 -2.56 0.48
CA VAL A 153 2.80 -3.07 1.76
C VAL A 153 2.11 -4.38 2.14
N ARG A 154 2.51 -4.96 3.27
CA ARG A 154 1.74 -5.97 3.98
C ARG A 154 1.27 -5.41 5.31
N MET A 155 -0.02 -5.50 5.60
CA MET A 155 -0.54 -5.10 6.92
C MET A 155 0.18 -5.87 8.03
N TYR A 156 0.59 -5.20 9.09
CA TYR A 156 1.27 -5.83 10.23
C TYR A 156 2.49 -6.68 9.82
N ALA A 157 3.23 -6.23 8.80
CA ALA A 157 4.42 -6.82 8.19
C ALA A 157 4.25 -8.16 7.44
N LEU A 158 3.28 -9.02 7.83
CA LEU A 158 3.08 -10.35 7.24
C LEU A 158 1.66 -10.59 6.72
N GLY A 159 0.71 -9.70 7.03
CA GLY A 159 -0.69 -9.79 6.63
C GLY A 159 -0.93 -9.50 5.15
N ASN A 160 -2.19 -9.32 4.78
CA ASN A 160 -2.62 -9.15 3.39
C ASN A 160 -1.93 -7.96 2.71
N ILE A 161 -1.88 -8.02 1.38
CA ILE A 161 -1.40 -6.89 0.57
C ILE A 161 -2.34 -5.72 0.86
N HIS A 162 -1.75 -4.55 1.05
CA HIS A 162 -2.46 -3.31 1.27
C HIS A 162 -1.71 -2.18 0.58
N TYR A 163 -2.41 -1.08 0.34
CA TYR A 163 -1.83 0.14 -0.20
C TYR A 163 -2.01 1.27 0.79
N VAL A 164 -0.93 1.99 1.05
CA VAL A 164 -0.92 3.19 1.88
C VAL A 164 -0.28 4.33 1.09
N LEU A 165 -0.73 5.55 1.35
CA LEU A 165 -0.16 6.75 0.77
C LEU A 165 0.88 7.30 1.72
N ILE A 166 2.14 7.41 1.29
CA ILE A 166 3.16 8.10 2.10
C ILE A 166 2.98 9.59 1.88
N VAL A 167 2.73 10.32 2.97
CA VAL A 167 2.41 11.75 2.92
C VAL A 167 3.51 12.64 3.48
N GLY A 168 4.50 12.03 4.14
CA GLY A 168 5.63 12.77 4.69
C GLY A 168 6.66 11.88 5.37
N ALA A 169 7.70 12.53 5.88
CA ALA A 169 8.78 11.99 6.66
C ALA A 169 9.04 12.91 7.85
N GLU A 170 9.02 12.36 9.07
CA GLU A 170 9.26 13.10 10.29
C GLU A 170 10.06 12.23 11.27
N ASP A 171 11.11 12.77 11.89
CA ASP A 171 11.91 12.08 12.91
C ASP A 171 12.44 10.70 12.45
N GLY A 172 12.85 10.60 11.19
CA GLY A 172 13.32 9.33 10.60
C GLY A 172 12.24 8.28 10.38
N LYS A 173 10.95 8.67 10.35
CA LYS A 173 9.80 7.79 10.11
C LYS A 173 8.96 8.33 8.95
N TYR A 174 8.54 7.44 8.05
CA TYR A 174 7.54 7.80 7.06
C TYR A 174 6.15 7.82 7.69
N LEU A 175 5.42 8.89 7.41
CA LEU A 175 4.03 9.11 7.77
C LEU A 175 3.14 8.66 6.61
N CYS A 176 2.03 8.00 6.92
CA CYS A 176 1.11 7.48 5.94
C CYS A 176 -0.33 7.86 6.23
N MET A 177 -1.08 8.14 5.16
CA MET A 177 -2.53 7.97 5.14
C MET A 177 -2.83 6.51 4.77
N ASP A 178 -3.64 5.85 5.58
CA ASP A 178 -4.06 4.47 5.39
C ASP A 178 -5.60 4.45 5.20
N PRO A 179 -6.12 3.98 4.05
CA PRO A 179 -7.56 3.99 3.76
C PRO A 179 -8.46 3.17 4.68
N LEU A 180 -7.89 2.47 5.67
CA LEU A 180 -8.63 1.72 6.70
C LEU A 180 -8.45 2.29 8.11
N LYS A 181 -7.69 3.38 8.27
CA LYS A 181 -7.41 4.01 9.57
C LYS A 181 -7.82 5.46 9.56
N ASP A 182 -8.20 5.95 10.73
CA ASP A 182 -8.45 7.37 10.95
C ASP A 182 -7.14 8.06 11.33
N GLY A 183 -6.80 9.13 10.62
CA GLY A 183 -5.60 9.93 10.87
C GLY A 183 -4.29 9.31 10.39
N LEU A 184 -3.19 10.01 10.65
CA LEU A 184 -1.85 9.60 10.23
C LEU A 184 -1.36 8.38 11.00
N THR A 185 -0.75 7.45 10.26
CA THR A 185 -0.04 6.30 10.81
C THR A 185 1.43 6.32 10.38
N LYS A 186 2.25 5.45 10.99
CA LYS A 186 3.68 5.30 10.64
C LYS A 186 3.88 4.04 9.83
N LEU A 187 4.64 4.12 8.73
CA LEU A 187 4.94 2.96 7.87
C LEU A 187 5.53 1.75 8.66
N SER A 188 6.09 1.99 9.84
CA SER A 188 6.57 0.97 10.77
C SER A 188 5.52 -0.06 11.17
N TYR A 189 4.21 0.27 11.15
CA TYR A 189 3.17 -0.74 11.43
C TYR A 189 3.11 -1.82 10.33
N CYS A 190 3.55 -1.50 9.11
CA CYS A 190 3.79 -2.44 8.01
C CYS A 190 5.20 -3.05 8.03
N GLY A 191 5.95 -2.88 9.12
CA GLY A 191 7.32 -3.37 9.25
C GLY A 191 8.35 -2.58 8.45
N ASN A 192 8.04 -1.34 8.03
CA ASN A 192 8.88 -0.50 7.16
C ASN A 192 9.26 -1.19 5.84
N ARG A 193 8.43 -2.15 5.39
CA ARG A 193 8.71 -2.97 4.21
C ARG A 193 7.75 -2.63 3.07
N VAL A 194 8.33 -2.17 1.97
CA VAL A 194 7.59 -1.76 0.77
C VAL A 194 7.93 -2.71 -0.37
N TYR A 195 6.91 -3.19 -1.08
CA TYR A 195 7.03 -4.21 -2.12
C TYR A 195 6.92 -3.64 -3.53
N ALA A 196 6.41 -2.42 -3.66
CA ALA A 196 6.39 -1.64 -4.89
C ALA A 196 5.99 -0.19 -4.54
N LEU A 197 6.45 0.76 -5.36
CA LEU A 197 6.11 2.16 -5.27
C LEU A 197 5.52 2.63 -6.60
N ARG A 198 4.50 3.48 -6.50
CA ARG A 198 3.93 4.22 -7.63
C ARG A 198 3.68 5.65 -7.19
N CYS A 199 3.81 6.60 -8.08
CA CYS A 199 3.31 7.95 -7.87
C CYS A 199 2.26 8.23 -8.93
N VAL A 200 1.09 8.69 -8.52
CA VAL A 200 0.05 9.17 -9.44
C VAL A 200 -0.20 10.62 -9.06
N SER A 201 0.15 11.51 -9.97
CA SER A 201 0.01 12.96 -9.79
C SER A 201 -0.94 13.56 -10.81
N VAL A 202 -1.60 14.65 -10.44
CA VAL A 202 -2.45 15.42 -11.36
C VAL A 202 -1.55 16.30 -12.24
N ARG A 203 -1.95 16.51 -13.51
CA ARG A 203 -1.25 17.40 -14.45
C ARG A 203 -1.75 18.84 -14.42
#